data_AF-A0A3M0J7M2-F1
#
_entry.id   AF-A0A3M0J7M2-F1
#
_cell.length_a   1.000
_cell.length_b   1.000
_cell.length_c   1.000
_cell.angle_alpha   90.00
_cell.angle_beta   90.00
_cell.angle_gamma   90.00
#
_symmetry.space_group_name_H-M   'P 1'
#
loop_
_entity.id
_entity.type
_entity.pdbx_description
1 polymer ?
#
loop_
_entity_poly.entity_id
_entity_poly.type
_entity_poly.pdbx_seq_one_letter_code
_entity_poly.pdbx_strand_id
1 'polypeptide(L)'
;MWSWRSPTSTTMPCPRLPRRTKKPQHRGIVTLPGSRFPLEGASDADIGANAQLSYTLSPSEHFSLDLQKSNERNIVPDSFLTKSLDRETIPVHRLVLTASDGGRPSLTGTMELLISVLDTNDNAPQFNQPVRV
;
A
#
# COMPACT_ATOMS: atom_id res chain seq x y z
N MET A 1 9.77 -17.86 -50.03
CA MET A 1 8.94 -18.41 -48.94
C MET A 1 9.28 -17.65 -47.67
N TRP A 2 8.42 -16.76 -47.21
CA TRP A 2 8.63 -16.02 -45.95
C TRP A 2 7.94 -16.82 -44.84
N SER A 3 8.71 -17.42 -43.93
CA SER A 3 8.14 -18.14 -42.78
C SER A 3 7.58 -17.13 -41.78
N TRP A 4 6.28 -17.20 -41.49
CA TRP A 4 5.72 -16.58 -40.31
C TRP A 4 6.25 -17.31 -39.07
N ARG A 5 7.06 -16.64 -38.26
CA ARG A 5 7.25 -17.01 -36.86
C ARG A 5 6.04 -16.46 -36.10
N SER A 6 5.37 -17.32 -35.34
CA SER A 6 4.19 -17.00 -34.54
C SER A 6 4.41 -15.75 -33.68
N PRO A 7 3.42 -14.86 -33.51
CA PRO A 7 3.53 -13.79 -32.53
C PRO A 7 3.54 -14.43 -31.15
N THR A 8 4.59 -14.15 -30.38
CA THR A 8 4.61 -14.43 -28.93
C THR A 8 3.35 -13.84 -28.33
N SER A 9 2.58 -14.65 -27.60
CA SER A 9 1.40 -14.20 -26.87
C SER A 9 1.84 -13.13 -25.86
N THR A 10 1.65 -11.86 -26.22
CA THR A 10 1.91 -10.73 -25.32
C THR A 10 0.79 -10.70 -24.29
N THR A 11 0.98 -11.37 -23.16
CA THR A 11 0.10 -11.24 -21.99
C THR A 11 0.10 -9.77 -21.54
N MET A 12 -1.09 -9.16 -21.38
CA MET A 12 -1.19 -7.80 -20.82
C MET A 12 -0.58 -7.77 -19.40
N PRO A 13 0.26 -6.78 -19.07
CA PRO A 13 0.84 -6.63 -17.75
C PRO A 13 -0.24 -6.25 -16.72
N CYS A 14 -0.23 -6.90 -15.56
CA CYS A 14 -1.10 -6.51 -14.44
C CYS A 14 -0.49 -5.35 -13.63
N PRO A 15 -1.32 -4.57 -12.92
CA PRO A 15 -0.84 -3.64 -11.90
C PRO A 15 0.07 -4.30 -10.88
N ARG A 16 1.25 -3.74 -10.66
CA ARG A 16 2.20 -4.23 -9.65
C ARG A 16 2.26 -3.30 -8.46
N LEU A 17 1.81 -3.80 -7.32
CA LEU A 17 2.09 -3.19 -6.02
C LEU A 17 3.52 -3.55 -5.56
N PRO A 18 4.16 -2.70 -4.74
CA PRO A 18 5.44 -3.01 -4.13
C PRO A 18 5.37 -4.32 -3.34
N ARG A 19 6.37 -5.20 -3.49
CA ARG A 19 6.38 -6.51 -2.81
C ARG A 19 6.52 -6.42 -1.29
N ARG A 20 6.97 -5.27 -0.78
CA ARG A 20 7.17 -4.96 0.64
C ARG A 20 7.02 -3.46 0.82
N THR A 21 5.86 -3.01 1.25
CA THR A 21 5.83 -1.74 1.98
C THR A 21 6.53 -1.96 3.32
N LYS A 22 7.31 -0.97 3.76
CA LYS A 22 7.83 -0.94 5.13
C LYS A 22 6.64 -1.14 6.06
N LYS A 23 6.71 -2.09 7.00
CA LYS A 23 5.64 -2.27 8.01
C LYS A 23 5.29 -0.90 8.57
N PRO A 24 4.06 -0.40 8.39
CA PRO A 24 3.63 0.80 9.09
C PRO A 24 3.73 0.48 10.58
N GLN A 25 4.71 1.11 11.23
CA GLN A 25 4.97 1.00 12.65
C GLN A 25 4.42 2.26 13.28
N HIS A 26 3.33 2.14 14.03
CA HIS A 26 2.70 3.30 14.66
C HIS A 26 3.11 3.36 16.12
N ARG A 27 3.73 4.49 16.52
CA ARG A 27 4.16 4.74 17.90
C ARG A 27 3.00 5.32 18.73
N GLY A 28 2.69 4.67 19.85
CA GLY A 28 2.22 5.30 21.09
C GLY A 28 0.72 5.52 21.27
N ILE A 29 0.17 4.76 22.22
CA ILE A 29 -1.05 4.88 23.05
C ILE A 29 -2.40 5.21 22.39
N VAL A 30 -2.52 6.16 21.46
CA VAL A 30 -3.75 6.42 20.70
C VAL A 30 -3.37 7.15 19.41
N THR A 31 -3.27 6.47 18.28
CA THR A 31 -3.37 7.19 16.99
C THR A 31 -4.76 7.80 16.91
N LEU A 32 -4.83 9.13 16.79
CA LEU A 32 -6.11 9.83 16.73
C LEU A 32 -6.83 9.50 15.41
N PRO A 33 -8.17 9.36 15.43
CA PRO A 33 -8.96 9.39 14.20
C PRO A 33 -8.55 10.58 13.31
N GLY A 34 -8.42 10.33 12.01
CA GLY A 34 -7.93 11.29 11.02
C GLY A 34 -6.43 11.20 10.74
N SER A 35 -5.65 10.47 11.55
CA SER A 35 -4.23 10.22 11.25
C SER A 35 -4.09 9.54 9.88
N ARG A 36 -3.23 10.08 9.01
CA ARG A 36 -3.02 9.60 7.63
C ARG A 36 -1.70 8.87 7.50
N PHE A 37 -1.69 7.87 6.63
CA PHE A 37 -0.59 6.97 6.36
C PHE A 37 -0.51 6.74 4.85
N PRO A 38 0.34 7.53 4.16
CA PRO A 38 0.54 7.40 2.73
C PRO A 38 0.97 5.97 2.37
N LEU A 39 0.30 5.38 1.40
CA LEU A 39 0.65 4.09 0.85
C LEU A 39 1.36 4.27 -0.48
N GLU A 40 2.28 3.36 -0.78
CA GLU A 40 2.88 3.32 -2.12
C GLU A 40 1.85 2.78 -3.12
N GLY A 41 1.65 3.52 -4.21
CA GLY A 41 0.77 3.13 -5.31
C GLY A 41 1.33 1.97 -6.14
N ALA A 42 0.46 1.37 -6.96
CA ALA A 42 0.85 0.39 -7.96
C ALA A 42 1.45 1.07 -9.20
N SER A 43 2.26 0.31 -9.94
CA SER A 43 2.75 0.68 -11.26
C SER A 43 2.25 -0.31 -12.29
N ASP A 44 1.71 0.21 -13.38
CA ASP A 44 1.31 -0.54 -14.57
C ASP A 44 2.16 -0.10 -15.77
N ALA A 45 2.53 -1.05 -16.63
CA ALA A 45 3.29 -0.79 -17.86
C ALA A 45 2.40 -0.55 -19.08
N ASP A 46 1.08 -0.66 -18.92
CA ASP A 46 0.11 -0.36 -19.96
C ASP A 46 0.00 1.14 -20.26
N ILE A 47 -0.70 1.46 -21.36
CA ILE A 47 -0.89 2.82 -21.87
C ILE A 47 -2.38 3.08 -22.04
N GLY A 48 -2.80 4.34 -21.89
CA GLY A 48 -4.18 4.75 -22.11
C GLY A 48 -5.10 4.26 -20.99
N ALA A 49 -6.30 3.82 -21.35
CA ALA A 49 -7.30 3.36 -20.38
C ALA A 49 -6.85 2.14 -19.56
N ASN A 50 -6.04 1.25 -20.15
CA ASN A 50 -5.51 0.09 -19.46
C ASN A 50 -4.45 0.48 -18.40
N ALA A 51 -3.82 1.65 -18.53
CA ALA A 51 -2.89 2.15 -17.50
C ALA A 51 -3.61 2.78 -16.30
N GLN A 52 -4.93 2.95 -16.37
CA GLN A 52 -5.69 3.67 -15.36
C GLN A 52 -5.88 2.79 -14.12
N LEU A 53 -5.27 3.21 -13.01
CA LEU A 53 -5.30 2.47 -11.76
C LEU A 53 -6.44 2.94 -10.85
N SER A 54 -7.07 1.97 -10.21
CA SER A 54 -7.99 2.16 -9.09
C SER A 54 -7.54 1.32 -7.91
N TYR A 55 -7.88 1.76 -6.69
CA TYR A 55 -7.47 1.07 -5.47
C TYR A 55 -8.65 0.82 -4.55
N THR A 56 -8.63 -0.32 -3.87
CA THR A 56 -9.57 -0.68 -2.81
C THR A 56 -8.82 -1.25 -1.63
N LEU A 57 -9.33 -0.98 -0.43
CA LEU A 57 -8.81 -1.52 0.82
C LEU A 57 -9.83 -2.53 1.37
N SER A 58 -9.36 -3.65 1.91
CA SER A 58 -10.21 -4.61 2.60
C SER A 58 -11.01 -3.93 3.73
N PRO A 59 -12.26 -4.35 3.98
CA PRO A 59 -13.08 -3.77 5.05
C PRO A 59 -12.36 -3.75 6.41
N SER A 60 -12.45 -2.63 7.11
CA SER A 60 -11.85 -2.45 8.44
C SER A 60 -12.69 -1.48 9.27
N GLU A 61 -12.71 -1.70 10.58
CA GLU A 61 -13.35 -0.77 11.51
C GLU A 61 -12.51 0.47 11.81
N HIS A 62 -11.18 0.36 11.70
CA HIS A 62 -10.24 1.39 12.13
C HIS A 62 -9.58 2.13 10.97
N PHE A 63 -9.61 1.55 9.76
CA PHE A 63 -8.90 2.08 8.60
C PHE A 63 -9.85 2.27 7.43
N SER A 64 -9.70 3.42 6.78
CA SER A 64 -10.33 3.73 5.50
C SER A 64 -9.28 4.17 4.50
N LEU A 65 -9.65 4.12 3.22
CA LEU A 65 -8.80 4.53 2.11
C LEU A 65 -9.31 5.84 1.52
N ASP A 66 -8.41 6.79 1.35
CA ASP A 66 -8.61 7.97 0.54
C ASP A 66 -7.68 7.93 -0.68
N LEU A 67 -8.08 8.57 -1.77
CA LEU A 67 -7.36 8.56 -3.04
C LEU A 67 -6.90 9.96 -3.38
N GLN A 68 -5.61 10.21 -3.15
CA GLN A 68 -4.99 11.49 -3.45
C GLN A 68 -4.61 11.54 -4.93
N LYS A 69 -5.27 12.43 -5.68
CA LYS A 69 -4.96 12.64 -7.10
C LYS A 69 -3.74 13.55 -7.22
N SER A 70 -2.63 13.01 -7.71
CA SER A 70 -1.46 13.83 -8.06
C SER A 70 -1.61 14.43 -9.46
N ASN A 71 -2.11 13.65 -10.42
CA ASN A 71 -2.50 14.06 -11.77
C ASN A 71 -3.54 13.06 -12.33
N GLU A 72 -3.98 13.22 -13.60
CA GLU A 72 -5.01 12.36 -14.22
C GLU A 72 -4.67 10.86 -14.23
N ARG A 73 -3.37 10.51 -14.15
CA ARG A 73 -2.88 9.14 -14.31
C ARG A 73 -2.26 8.54 -13.04
N ASN A 74 -1.94 9.37 -12.05
CA ASN A 74 -1.27 8.97 -10.82
C ASN A 74 -2.19 9.28 -9.64
N ILE A 75 -2.91 8.25 -9.21
CA ILE A 75 -3.68 8.23 -7.98
C ILE A 75 -2.83 7.52 -6.93
N VAL A 76 -2.60 8.20 -5.82
CA VAL A 76 -1.82 7.66 -4.70
C VAL A 76 -2.79 7.27 -3.58
N PRO A 77 -2.79 6.00 -3.14
CA PRO A 77 -3.60 5.57 -2.00
C PRO A 77 -3.06 6.17 -0.70
N ASP A 78 -3.96 6.72 0.13
CA ASP A 78 -3.66 7.25 1.45
C ASP A 78 -4.60 6.63 2.48
N SER A 79 -4.07 5.76 3.34
CA SER A 79 -4.90 5.12 4.37
C SER A 79 -4.99 6.03 5.58
N PHE A 80 -6.17 6.12 6.19
CA PHE A 80 -6.35 6.96 7.36
C PHE A 80 -7.18 6.26 8.44
N LEU A 81 -6.98 6.71 9.66
CA LEU A 81 -7.63 6.16 10.82
C LEU A 81 -9.06 6.71 10.95
N THR A 82 -10.05 5.85 11.12
CA THR A 82 -11.44 6.25 11.42
C THR A 82 -11.78 6.10 12.90
N LYS A 83 -11.12 5.19 13.60
CA LYS A 83 -11.27 4.93 15.03
C LYS A 83 -9.89 4.77 15.66
N SER A 84 -9.74 5.19 16.91
CA SER A 84 -8.52 5.00 17.68
C SER A 84 -8.06 3.54 17.68
N LEU A 85 -6.74 3.35 17.69
CA LEU A 85 -6.12 2.04 17.89
C LEU A 85 -5.91 1.82 19.38
N ASP A 86 -6.15 0.60 19.81
CA ASP A 86 -5.92 0.15 21.19
C ASP A 86 -5.10 -1.14 21.12
N ARG A 87 -3.87 -1.10 21.65
CA ARG A 87 -2.92 -2.21 21.55
C ARG A 87 -3.42 -3.42 22.33
N GLU A 88 -4.06 -3.18 23.46
CA GLU A 88 -4.61 -4.17 24.37
C GLU A 88 -5.74 -4.98 23.71
N THR A 89 -6.53 -4.35 22.83
CA THR A 89 -7.60 -5.02 22.07
C THR A 89 -7.06 -5.66 20.78
N ILE A 90 -6.40 -4.89 19.91
CA ILE A 90 -5.87 -5.38 18.62
C ILE A 90 -4.45 -4.86 18.40
N PRO A 91 -3.41 -5.65 18.69
CA PRO A 91 -2.02 -5.22 18.53
C PRO A 91 -1.54 -5.19 17.08
N VAL A 92 -2.23 -5.93 16.19
CA VAL A 92 -1.87 -6.06 14.78
C VAL A 92 -3.11 -6.06 13.89
N HIS A 93 -3.18 -5.13 12.94
CA HIS A 93 -4.20 -5.11 11.89
C HIS A 93 -3.63 -5.65 10.58
N ARG A 94 -4.38 -6.53 9.93
CA ARG A 94 -4.06 -7.09 8.62
C ARG A 94 -5.08 -6.61 7.61
N LEU A 95 -4.62 -5.87 6.62
CA LEU A 95 -5.47 -5.34 5.54
C LEU A 95 -4.92 -5.78 4.19
N VAL A 96 -5.75 -5.75 3.16
CA VAL A 96 -5.34 -6.01 1.78
C VAL A 96 -5.63 -4.78 0.94
N LEU A 97 -4.59 -4.23 0.32
CA LEU A 97 -4.73 -3.23 -0.72
C LEU A 97 -4.79 -3.95 -2.07
N THR A 98 -5.80 -3.64 -2.87
CA THR A 98 -5.98 -4.18 -4.22
C THR A 98 -5.93 -3.03 -5.22
N ALA A 99 -5.03 -3.13 -6.20
CA ALA A 99 -4.97 -2.27 -7.36
C ALA A 99 -5.63 -2.97 -8.56
N SER A 100 -6.44 -2.26 -9.33
CA SER A 100 -7.06 -2.74 -10.57
C SER A 100 -6.77 -1.79 -11.71
N ASP A 101 -6.44 -2.35 -12.88
CA ASP A 101 -6.33 -1.60 -14.12
C ASP A 101 -7.71 -1.24 -14.71
N GLY A 102 -7.71 -0.46 -15.79
CA GLY A 102 -8.90 -0.10 -16.56
C GLY A 102 -9.22 -1.07 -17.71
N GLY A 103 -8.57 -2.24 -17.74
CA GLY A 103 -8.77 -3.27 -18.75
C GLY A 103 -10.16 -3.89 -18.72
N ARG A 104 -10.51 -4.64 -19.78
CA ARG A 104 -11.76 -5.41 -19.87
C ARG A 104 -11.47 -6.82 -20.42
N PRO A 105 -11.40 -7.88 -19.58
CA PRO A 105 -11.56 -7.85 -18.11
C PRO A 105 -10.42 -7.10 -17.43
N SER A 106 -10.67 -6.55 -16.24
CA SER A 106 -9.61 -5.85 -15.49
C SER A 106 -8.65 -6.85 -14.84
N LEU A 107 -7.36 -6.50 -14.85
CA LEU A 107 -6.33 -7.24 -14.13
C LEU A 107 -6.08 -6.55 -12.78
N THR A 108 -5.76 -7.37 -11.77
CA THR A 108 -5.57 -6.90 -10.40
C THR A 108 -4.23 -7.35 -9.82
N GLY A 109 -3.70 -6.53 -8.92
CA GLY A 109 -2.57 -6.85 -8.07
C GLY A 109 -2.91 -6.54 -6.61
N THR A 110 -2.48 -7.38 -5.67
CA THR A 110 -2.77 -7.22 -4.24
C THR A 110 -1.51 -7.13 -3.39
N MET A 111 -1.63 -6.46 -2.24
CA MET A 111 -0.59 -6.36 -1.23
C MET A 111 -1.19 -6.45 0.17
N GLU A 112 -0.59 -7.27 1.04
CA GLU A 112 -0.93 -7.31 2.47
C GLU A 112 -0.27 -6.15 3.21
N LEU A 113 -1.07 -5.40 3.97
CA LEU A 113 -0.63 -4.36 4.88
C LEU A 113 -0.68 -4.92 6.31
N LEU A 114 0.50 -5.03 6.93
CA LEU A 114 0.64 -5.46 8.32
C LEU A 114 0.94 -4.26 9.21
N ILE A 115 -0.06 -3.81 9.94
CA ILE A 115 0.00 -2.62 10.79
C ILE A 115 0.18 -3.06 12.24
N SER A 116 1.27 -2.65 12.89
CA SER A 116 1.56 -3.00 14.28
C SER A 116 1.45 -1.78 15.19
N VAL A 117 0.72 -1.94 16.30
CA VAL A 117 0.56 -0.90 17.33
C VAL A 117 1.70 -1.00 18.33
N LEU A 118 2.61 -0.03 18.31
CA LEU A 118 3.78 -0.01 19.20
C LEU A 118 3.45 0.67 20.53
N ASP A 119 4.10 0.18 21.59
CA ASP A 119 4.07 0.86 22.88
C ASP A 119 4.90 2.15 22.81
N THR A 120 4.61 3.09 23.69
CA THR A 120 5.17 4.45 23.70
C THR A 120 6.67 4.45 24.01
N ASN A 121 7.24 3.35 24.52
CA ASN A 121 8.61 3.27 25.02
C ASN A 121 9.49 2.17 24.37
N ASP A 122 9.35 1.91 23.07
CA ASP A 122 10.19 0.93 22.36
C ASP A 122 11.42 1.53 21.62
N ASN A 123 11.86 2.75 21.95
CA ASN A 123 13.17 3.25 21.49
C ASN A 123 14.18 3.22 22.63
N ALA A 124 14.85 2.09 22.82
CA ALA A 124 16.13 2.11 23.52
C ALA A 124 17.04 3.15 22.84
N PRO A 125 17.71 4.03 23.59
CA PRO A 125 18.56 5.05 23.00
C PRO A 125 19.68 4.38 22.20
N GLN A 126 19.70 4.65 20.89
CA GLN A 126 20.79 4.22 20.03
C GLN A 126 21.99 5.16 20.27
N PHE A 127 22.88 4.81 21.19
CA PHE A 127 24.14 5.54 21.39
C PHE A 127 25.07 5.30 20.18
N ASN A 128 24.94 6.16 19.17
CA ASN A 128 25.87 6.21 18.04
C ASN A 128 27.07 7.12 18.33
N GLN A 129 27.79 6.94 19.45
CA GLN A 129 29.16 7.46 19.59
C GLN A 129 29.98 6.56 20.51
N PRO A 130 31.16 6.07 20.08
CA PRO A 130 32.13 5.54 21.03
C PRO A 130 32.63 6.71 21.88
N VAL A 131 32.42 6.64 23.19
CA VAL A 131 33.13 7.47 24.16
C VAL A 131 34.61 7.19 23.96
N ARG A 132 35.35 8.12 23.37
CA ARG A 132 36.81 8.08 23.41
C ARG A 132 37.21 8.57 24.79
N VAL A 133 37.61 7.61 25.63
CA VAL A 133 38.37 7.84 26.86
C VAL A 133 39.80 8.26 26.54
#